data_AF-A0A101CHR9-F1
#
_entry.id   AF-A0A101CHR9-F1
#
_cell.length_a   1.000
_cell.length_b   1.000
_cell.length_c   1.000
_cell.angle_alpha   90.00
_cell.angle_beta   90.00
_cell.angle_gamma   90.00
#
_symmetry.space_group_name_H-M   'P 1'
#
loop_
_entity.id
_entity.type
_entity.pdbx_description
1 polymer ?
#
loop_
_entity_poly.entity_id
_entity_poly.type
_entity_poly.pdbx_seq_one_letter_code
_entity_poly.pdbx_strand_id
1 'polypeptide(L)'
;MKTKLLFLLLIQIVFVSCQKKVTDFKLVSYDLKSNNELSISAYTTLDKDGVLSVYLDRERDKVFYQYKLSHNELDAINNLSDKNLDQYVIKKALDANQGYAGSRNYLSFKVNGKEDKICFILPFMDSDFKKVIDSLEDKIYLQDDSQRTEAFTIDFKKTEKEIITQNQIDNYLPNKSLPPPPMR
;
A
#
# COMPACT_ATOMS: atom_id res chain seq x y z
N MET A 1 11.38 -49.07 22.88
CA MET A 1 10.56 -48.46 21.80
C MET A 1 9.88 -47.13 22.17
N LYS A 2 9.99 -46.59 23.39
CA LYS A 2 9.35 -45.31 23.77
C LYS A 2 10.19 -44.06 23.47
N THR A 3 11.52 -44.21 23.37
CA THR A 3 12.46 -43.11 23.11
C THR A 3 12.51 -42.64 21.66
N LYS A 4 12.16 -43.49 20.68
CA LYS A 4 12.10 -43.10 19.26
C LYS A 4 10.84 -42.30 18.90
N LEU A 5 9.77 -42.41 19.69
CA LEU A 5 8.52 -41.68 19.45
C LEU A 5 8.62 -40.21 19.90
N LEU A 6 9.42 -39.92 20.93
CA LEU A 6 9.64 -38.57 21.43
C LEU A 6 10.41 -37.69 20.42
N PHE A 7 11.34 -38.31 19.67
CA PHE A 7 12.13 -37.61 18.65
C PHE A 7 11.31 -37.20 17.42
N LEU A 8 10.25 -37.96 17.07
CA LEU A 8 9.34 -37.61 15.98
C LEU A 8 8.38 -36.47 16.34
N LEU A 9 8.02 -36.33 17.62
CA LEU A 9 7.16 -35.24 18.09
C LEU A 9 7.91 -33.89 18.13
N LEU A 10 9.22 -33.90 18.37
CA LEU A 10 10.07 -32.70 18.41
C LEU A 10 10.37 -32.12 17.03
N ILE A 11 10.36 -32.93 15.96
CA ILE A 11 10.62 -32.46 14.59
C ILE A 11 9.42 -31.69 14.00
N GLN A 12 8.19 -31.90 14.50
CA GLN A 12 7.02 -31.15 14.03
C GLN A 12 6.94 -29.71 14.54
N ILE A 13 7.79 -29.32 15.50
CA ILE A 13 7.75 -27.98 16.12
C ILE A 13 8.69 -26.98 15.40
N VAL A 14 9.49 -27.41 14.42
CA VAL A 14 10.54 -26.55 13.80
C VAL A 14 10.08 -25.82 12.53
N PHE A 15 8.87 -26.10 12.02
CA PHE A 15 8.26 -25.20 11.03
C PHE A 15 7.43 -24.11 11.74
N VAL A 16 8.06 -23.38 12.67
CA VAL A 16 7.70 -21.96 12.79
C VAL A 16 8.16 -21.38 11.46
N SER A 17 7.27 -21.41 10.48
CA SER A 17 7.44 -20.68 9.24
C SER A 17 7.88 -19.29 9.66
N CYS A 18 9.14 -18.95 9.39
CA CYS A 18 9.61 -17.59 9.45
C CYS A 18 8.95 -16.89 8.26
N GLN A 19 7.63 -16.76 8.32
CA GLN A 19 6.84 -16.02 7.37
C GLN A 19 7.36 -14.60 7.49
N LYS A 20 7.95 -14.10 6.40
CA LYS A 20 8.35 -12.70 6.28
C LYS A 20 7.11 -11.87 6.58
N LYS A 21 7.04 -11.34 7.79
CA LYS A 21 5.90 -10.56 8.22
C LYS A 21 6.19 -9.11 7.88
N VAL A 22 5.40 -8.57 6.97
CA VAL A 22 5.36 -7.13 6.72
C VAL A 22 4.88 -6.43 7.99
N THR A 23 5.64 -5.43 8.43
CA THR A 23 5.28 -4.55 9.55
C THR A 23 5.36 -3.09 9.12
N ASP A 24 4.80 -2.18 9.92
CA ASP A 24 4.78 -0.74 9.63
C ASP A 24 4.24 -0.43 8.22
N PHE A 25 3.27 -1.23 7.76
CA PHE A 25 2.66 -1.08 6.46
C PHE A 25 1.90 0.24 6.38
N LYS A 26 2.12 0.98 5.32
CA LYS A 26 1.43 2.23 5.00
C LYS A 26 1.14 2.27 3.50
N LEU A 27 -0.12 2.51 3.15
CA LEU A 27 -0.56 2.78 1.77
C LEU A 27 -1.30 4.12 1.75
N VAL A 28 -0.88 5.02 0.88
CA VAL A 28 -1.41 6.38 0.79
C VAL A 28 -1.75 6.69 -0.65
N SER A 29 -2.99 7.09 -0.92
CA SER A 29 -3.38 7.68 -2.20
C SER A 29 -3.33 9.19 -2.09
N TYR A 30 -2.69 9.83 -3.07
CA TYR A 30 -2.47 11.27 -3.06
C TYR A 30 -2.45 11.86 -4.47
N ASP A 31 -2.63 13.18 -4.52
CA ASP A 31 -2.43 14.00 -5.71
C ASP A 31 -1.40 15.10 -5.42
N LEU A 32 -0.67 15.54 -6.45
CA LEU A 32 0.13 16.76 -6.38
C LEU A 32 -0.67 17.92 -6.98
N LYS A 33 -0.81 19.00 -6.23
CA LYS A 33 -1.35 20.28 -6.71
C LYS A 33 -0.29 21.05 -7.49
N SER A 34 -0.73 22.07 -8.24
CA SER A 34 0.12 22.91 -9.09
C SER A 34 1.21 23.71 -8.35
N ASN A 35 1.12 23.83 -7.03
CA ASN A 35 2.13 24.45 -6.14
C ASN A 35 3.06 23.42 -5.48
N ASN A 36 3.10 22.17 -5.95
CA ASN A 36 3.78 21.02 -5.32
C ASN A 36 3.25 20.66 -3.92
N GLU A 37 2.08 21.18 -3.52
CA GLU A 37 1.40 20.74 -2.31
C GLU A 37 0.79 19.37 -2.55
N LEU A 38 0.96 18.48 -1.58
CA LEU A 38 0.46 17.13 -1.64
C LEU A 38 -0.91 17.06 -0.96
N SER A 39 -1.89 16.48 -1.64
CA SER A 39 -3.23 16.24 -1.11
C SER A 39 -3.43 14.76 -0.88
N ILE A 40 -3.61 14.32 0.37
CA ILE A 40 -3.86 12.92 0.72
C ILE A 40 -5.35 12.65 0.70
N SER A 41 -5.80 11.78 -0.21
CA SER A 41 -7.21 11.38 -0.32
C SER A 41 -7.53 10.11 0.46
N ALA A 42 -6.56 9.21 0.60
CA ALA A 42 -6.68 8.01 1.40
C ALA A 42 -5.39 7.73 2.15
N TYR A 43 -5.50 7.31 3.41
CA TYR A 43 -4.37 6.89 4.23
C TYR A 43 -4.72 5.58 4.92
N THR A 44 -3.87 4.58 4.76
CA THR A 44 -4.11 3.24 5.29
C THR A 44 -2.88 2.71 5.99
N THR A 45 -3.08 2.07 7.15
CA THR A 45 -2.05 1.33 7.87
C THR A 45 -2.56 -0.03 8.30
N LEU A 46 -1.65 -1.01 8.39
CA LEU A 46 -1.96 -2.35 8.90
C LEU A 46 -1.22 -2.58 10.22
N ASP A 47 -1.95 -2.94 11.26
CA ASP A 47 -1.33 -3.29 12.53
C ASP A 47 -0.87 -4.75 12.58
N LYS A 48 -0.18 -5.11 13.67
CA LYS A 48 0.37 -6.47 13.89
C LYS A 48 -0.71 -7.56 13.97
N ASP A 49 -1.93 -7.18 14.32
CA ASP A 49 -3.05 -8.09 14.50
C ASP A 49 -3.81 -8.25 13.17
N GLY A 50 -3.46 -7.52 12.12
CA GLY A 50 -4.09 -7.59 10.81
C GLY A 50 -5.34 -6.72 10.70
N VAL A 51 -5.45 -5.67 11.53
CA VAL A 51 -6.48 -4.64 11.41
C VAL A 51 -5.98 -3.53 10.50
N LEU A 52 -6.70 -3.34 9.41
CA LEU A 52 -6.49 -2.28 8.44
C LEU A 52 -7.23 -1.03 8.92
N SER A 53 -6.48 0.00 9.34
CA SER A 53 -7.03 1.31 9.68
C SER A 53 -7.02 2.20 8.46
N VAL A 54 -8.18 2.75 8.09
CA VAL A 54 -8.40 3.50 6.86
C VAL A 54 -8.93 4.89 7.19
N TYR A 55 -8.32 5.90 6.59
CA TYR A 55 -8.79 7.27 6.54
C TYR A 55 -9.11 7.64 5.09
N LEU A 56 -10.26 8.27 4.87
CA LEU A 56 -10.63 8.85 3.58
C LEU A 56 -10.97 10.33 3.75
N ASP A 57 -10.37 11.17 2.91
CA ASP A 57 -10.76 12.56 2.70
C ASP A 57 -11.72 12.61 1.52
N ARG A 58 -13.02 12.68 1.81
CA ARG A 58 -14.09 12.71 0.81
C ARG A 58 -14.50 14.16 0.55
N GLU A 59 -15.22 14.41 -0.53
CA GLU A 59 -15.66 15.77 -0.87
C GLU A 59 -16.43 16.50 0.23
N ARG A 60 -17.17 15.75 1.08
CA ARG A 60 -18.08 16.32 2.08
C ARG A 60 -17.60 16.17 3.52
N ASP A 61 -16.73 15.21 3.79
CA ASP A 61 -16.31 14.86 5.14
C ASP A 61 -15.04 13.99 5.15
N LYS A 62 -14.56 13.74 6.36
CA LYS A 62 -13.45 12.85 6.65
C LYS A 62 -13.97 11.68 7.46
N VAL A 63 -13.64 10.48 7.03
CA VAL A 63 -14.13 9.25 7.65
C VAL A 63 -13.01 8.29 7.95
N PHE A 64 -13.23 7.49 8.99
CA PHE A 64 -12.29 6.53 9.53
C PHE A 64 -12.97 5.17 9.64
N TYR A 65 -12.31 4.12 9.17
CA TYR A 65 -12.80 2.75 9.22
C TYR A 65 -11.70 1.82 9.74
N GLN A 66 -12.12 0.69 10.31
CA GLN A 66 -11.22 -0.40 10.66
C GLN A 66 -11.77 -1.72 10.12
N TYR A 67 -10.96 -2.42 9.32
CA TYR A 67 -11.32 -3.70 8.73
C TYR A 67 -10.37 -4.78 9.22
N LYS A 68 -10.90 -5.92 9.64
CA LYS A 68 -10.08 -7.11 9.87
C LYS A 68 -9.78 -7.79 8.54
N LEU A 69 -8.50 -7.93 8.21
CA LEU A 69 -8.08 -8.70 7.05
C LEU A 69 -8.15 -10.20 7.33
N SER A 70 -8.53 -10.94 6.32
CA SER A 70 -8.44 -12.40 6.27
C SER A 70 -6.98 -12.85 6.12
N HIS A 71 -6.73 -14.13 6.38
CA HIS A 71 -5.39 -14.71 6.23
C HIS A 71 -4.87 -14.59 4.79
N ASN A 72 -5.72 -14.81 3.79
CA ASN A 72 -5.34 -14.71 2.38
C ASN A 72 -4.93 -13.28 1.99
N GLU A 73 -5.62 -12.25 2.51
CA GLU A 73 -5.26 -10.84 2.29
C GLU A 73 -3.91 -10.53 2.95
N LEU A 74 -3.68 -11.02 4.17
CA LEU A 74 -2.40 -10.85 4.87
C LEU A 74 -1.24 -11.53 4.14
N ASP A 75 -1.45 -12.75 3.64
CA ASP A 75 -0.45 -13.48 2.86
C ASP A 75 -0.13 -12.76 1.55
N ALA A 76 -1.15 -12.22 0.87
CA ALA A 76 -0.96 -11.43 -0.34
C ALA A 76 -0.09 -10.19 -0.08
N ILE A 77 -0.30 -9.48 1.04
CA ILE A 77 0.54 -8.35 1.46
C ILE A 77 1.97 -8.81 1.77
N ASN A 78 2.13 -9.92 2.50
CA ASN A 78 3.46 -10.44 2.82
C ASN A 78 4.25 -10.83 1.57
N ASN A 79 3.59 -11.30 0.51
CA ASN A 79 4.26 -11.64 -0.76
C ASN A 79 4.86 -10.42 -1.48
N LEU A 80 4.45 -9.19 -1.14
CA LEU A 80 5.13 -7.99 -1.63
C LEU A 80 6.60 -7.90 -1.15
N SER A 81 6.97 -8.66 -0.11
CA SER A 81 8.33 -8.74 0.43
C SER A 81 9.25 -9.76 -0.28
N ASP A 82 8.78 -10.40 -1.34
CA ASP A 82 9.58 -11.38 -2.07
C ASP A 82 10.66 -10.76 -2.93
N LYS A 83 10.48 -9.49 -3.31
CA LYS A 83 11.47 -8.66 -3.97
C LYS A 83 11.34 -7.21 -3.48
N ASN A 84 12.31 -6.36 -3.85
CA ASN A 84 12.19 -4.94 -3.54
C ASN A 84 11.03 -4.32 -4.33
N LEU A 85 10.38 -3.31 -3.76
CA LEU A 85 9.20 -2.65 -4.34
C LEU A 85 9.44 -2.08 -5.74
N ASP A 86 10.64 -1.57 -6.02
CA ASP A 86 11.03 -1.04 -7.34
C ASP A 86 11.07 -2.11 -8.44
N GLN A 87 11.25 -3.38 -8.07
CA GLN A 87 11.26 -4.51 -9.00
C GLN A 87 9.87 -4.94 -9.47
N TYR A 88 8.80 -4.34 -8.94
CA TYR A 88 7.44 -4.51 -9.44
C TYR A 88 7.09 -3.52 -10.57
N VAL A 89 7.95 -2.53 -10.86
CA VAL A 89 7.68 -1.52 -11.89
C VAL A 89 7.97 -2.08 -13.28
N ILE A 90 6.95 -2.22 -14.12
CA ILE A 90 7.07 -2.75 -15.50
C ILE A 90 7.24 -1.65 -16.55
N LYS A 91 6.74 -0.44 -16.26
CA LYS A 91 6.84 0.71 -17.15
C LYS A 91 7.25 1.91 -16.31
N LYS A 92 8.37 2.53 -16.66
CA LYS A 92 8.90 3.68 -15.90
C LYS A 92 8.45 5.02 -16.47
N ALA A 93 8.01 5.11 -17.72
CA ALA A 93 7.56 6.37 -18.33
C ALA A 93 6.37 6.13 -19.25
N LEU A 94 5.53 7.15 -19.43
CA LEU A 94 4.47 7.13 -20.46
C LEU A 94 5.08 7.10 -21.87
N ASP A 95 4.34 6.55 -22.82
CA ASP A 95 4.71 6.73 -24.23
C ASP A 95 4.45 8.19 -24.63
N ALA A 96 5.10 8.65 -25.70
CA ALA A 96 4.88 10.00 -26.20
C ALA A 96 3.38 10.28 -26.44
N ASN A 97 2.92 11.47 -26.05
CA ASN A 97 1.53 11.93 -26.16
C ASN A 97 0.49 11.15 -25.32
N GLN A 98 0.91 10.26 -24.43
CA GLN A 98 0.01 9.70 -23.43
C GLN A 98 -0.07 10.63 -22.22
N GLY A 99 -1.26 10.76 -21.65
CA GLY A 99 -1.50 11.46 -20.40
C GLY A 99 -1.84 10.49 -19.27
N TYR A 100 -1.75 11.00 -18.04
CA TYR A 100 -2.20 10.30 -16.85
C TYR A 100 -3.17 11.20 -16.07
N ALA A 101 -4.32 10.65 -15.68
CA ALA A 101 -5.34 11.36 -14.92
C ALA A 101 -5.70 10.68 -13.58
N GLY A 102 -5.11 9.52 -13.26
CA GLY A 102 -5.37 8.80 -12.02
C GLY A 102 -4.65 9.40 -10.80
N SER A 103 -4.84 8.78 -9.65
CA SER A 103 -4.16 9.13 -8.38
C SER A 103 -2.73 8.59 -8.35
N ARG A 104 -1.82 9.26 -7.64
CA ARG A 104 -0.54 8.65 -7.28
C ARG A 104 -0.69 7.92 -5.97
N ASN A 105 0.14 6.91 -5.76
CA ASN A 105 0.14 6.14 -4.53
C ASN A 105 1.54 6.07 -3.94
N TYR A 106 1.61 5.93 -2.63
CA TYR A 106 2.82 5.66 -1.88
C TYR A 106 2.59 4.42 -1.03
N LEU A 107 3.53 3.48 -1.11
CA LEU A 107 3.55 2.28 -0.29
C LEU A 107 4.87 2.24 0.48
N SER A 108 4.80 1.91 1.76
CA SER A 108 5.98 1.54 2.54
C SER A 108 5.68 0.43 3.51
N PHE A 109 6.67 -0.41 3.77
CA PHE A 109 6.63 -1.41 4.83
C PHE A 109 8.04 -1.76 5.31
N LYS A 110 8.12 -2.53 6.39
CA LYS A 110 9.36 -3.16 6.86
C LYS A 110 9.29 -4.66 6.80
N VAL A 111 10.43 -5.26 6.47
CA VAL A 111 10.66 -6.71 6.50
C VAL A 111 12.00 -6.93 7.20
N ASN A 112 11.99 -7.67 8.30
CA ASN A 112 13.19 -7.92 9.12
C ASN A 112 13.92 -6.62 9.52
N GLY A 113 13.16 -5.56 9.84
CA GLY A 113 13.68 -4.25 10.24
C GLY A 113 14.18 -3.36 9.09
N LYS A 114 14.29 -3.88 7.86
CA LYS A 114 14.63 -3.08 6.68
C LYS A 114 13.36 -2.48 6.09
N GLU A 115 13.36 -1.17 5.90
CA GLU A 115 12.28 -0.44 5.23
C GLU A 115 12.42 -0.57 3.71
N ASP A 116 11.27 -0.76 3.05
CA ASP A 116 11.11 -0.63 1.61
C ASP A 116 9.94 0.33 1.33
N LYS A 117 10.06 1.13 0.27
CA LYS A 117 9.08 2.16 -0.08
C LYS A 117 9.12 2.51 -1.55
N ILE A 118 7.97 2.91 -2.08
CA ILE A 118 7.83 3.31 -3.47
C ILE A 118 6.69 4.31 -3.63
N CYS A 119 6.91 5.33 -4.47
CA CYS A 119 5.83 6.07 -5.11
C CYS A 119 5.48 5.39 -6.44
N PHE A 120 4.20 5.13 -6.69
CA PHE A 120 3.78 4.36 -7.86
C PHE A 120 2.47 4.85 -8.47
N ILE A 121 2.24 4.40 -9.71
CA ILE A 121 0.98 4.51 -10.43
C ILE A 121 0.57 3.09 -10.78
N LEU A 122 -0.61 2.65 -10.31
CA LEU A 122 -0.99 1.24 -10.29
C LEU A 122 -0.91 0.55 -11.68
N PRO A 123 -1.34 1.17 -12.80
CA PRO A 123 -1.17 0.60 -14.14
C PRO A 123 0.28 0.35 -14.59
N PHE A 124 1.28 0.87 -13.88
CA PHE A 124 2.71 0.78 -14.23
C PHE A 124 3.43 -0.33 -13.45
N MET A 125 2.68 -1.03 -12.59
CA MET A 125 3.14 -2.14 -11.78
C MET A 125 2.80 -3.47 -12.45
N ASP A 126 3.56 -4.52 -12.14
CA ASP A 126 3.27 -5.87 -12.62
C ASP A 126 1.93 -6.42 -12.08
N SER A 127 1.47 -7.52 -12.67
CA SER A 127 0.18 -8.13 -12.32
C SER A 127 0.10 -8.59 -10.87
N ASP A 128 1.22 -9.04 -10.29
CA ASP A 128 1.23 -9.61 -8.94
C ASP A 128 1.06 -8.48 -7.92
N PHE A 129 1.79 -7.38 -8.09
CA PHE A 129 1.62 -6.17 -7.30
C PHE A 129 0.20 -5.63 -7.43
N LYS A 130 -0.30 -5.50 -8.66
CA LYS A 130 -1.63 -4.95 -8.92
C LYS A 130 -2.71 -5.75 -8.21
N LYS A 131 -2.65 -7.09 -8.29
CA LYS A 131 -3.61 -7.96 -7.63
C LYS A 131 -3.68 -7.74 -6.11
N VAL A 132 -2.53 -7.51 -5.47
CA VAL A 132 -2.49 -7.22 -4.02
C VAL A 132 -3.13 -5.87 -3.71
N ILE A 133 -2.79 -4.83 -4.48
CA ILE A 133 -3.34 -3.49 -4.28
C ILE A 133 -4.84 -3.45 -4.58
N ASP A 134 -5.29 -4.04 -5.69
CA ASP A 134 -6.72 -4.11 -6.06
C ASP A 134 -7.54 -4.77 -4.92
N SER A 135 -7.03 -5.87 -4.35
CA SER A 135 -7.68 -6.54 -3.22
C SER A 135 -7.76 -5.66 -1.96
N LEU A 136 -6.79 -4.76 -1.75
CA LEU A 136 -6.81 -3.81 -0.65
C LEU A 136 -7.75 -2.63 -0.94
N GLU A 137 -7.78 -2.14 -2.19
CA GLU A 137 -8.67 -1.05 -2.61
C GLU A 137 -10.14 -1.43 -2.40
N ASP A 138 -10.52 -2.67 -2.70
CA ASP A 138 -11.86 -3.20 -2.42
C ASP A 138 -12.26 -3.05 -0.95
N LYS A 139 -11.30 -3.21 -0.01
CA LYS A 139 -11.53 -3.00 1.43
C LYS A 139 -11.49 -1.53 1.83
N ILE A 140 -10.50 -0.79 1.33
CA ILE A 140 -10.28 0.63 1.67
C ILE A 140 -11.49 1.47 1.26
N TYR A 141 -12.05 1.21 0.09
CA TYR A 141 -13.16 2.00 -0.47
C TYR A 141 -14.55 1.38 -0.24
N LEU A 142 -14.63 0.27 0.49
CA LEU A 142 -15.89 -0.41 0.84
C LEU A 142 -16.90 0.51 1.52
N GLN A 143 -16.40 1.40 2.41
CA GLN A 143 -17.21 2.38 3.15
C GLN A 143 -18.40 1.75 3.90
N ASP A 144 -18.19 0.59 4.51
CA ASP A 144 -19.19 -0.06 5.36
C ASP A 144 -19.30 0.70 6.69
N ASP A 145 -20.41 1.40 6.89
CA ASP A 145 -20.65 2.20 8.10
C ASP A 145 -20.66 1.37 9.39
N SER A 146 -20.86 0.04 9.32
CA SER A 146 -20.73 -0.85 10.48
C SER A 146 -19.28 -0.99 10.96
N GLN A 147 -18.31 -0.70 10.09
CA GLN A 147 -16.87 -0.73 10.36
C GLN A 147 -16.31 0.67 10.63
N ARG A 148 -17.17 1.69 10.70
CA ARG A 148 -16.77 3.06 11.01
C ARG A 148 -16.25 3.14 12.43
N THR A 149 -15.17 3.89 12.62
CA THR A 149 -14.52 4.06 13.92
C THR A 149 -14.28 5.52 14.23
N GLU A 150 -13.84 5.79 15.45
CA GLU A 150 -13.37 7.11 15.85
C GLU A 150 -12.11 7.51 15.08
N ALA A 151 -11.88 8.82 14.99
CA ALA A 151 -10.68 9.35 14.34
C ALA A 151 -9.41 8.83 15.05
N PHE A 152 -8.47 8.34 14.26
CA PHE A 152 -7.12 8.01 14.74
C PHE A 152 -6.11 9.07 14.28
N THR A 153 -5.04 9.23 15.06
CA THR A 153 -4.01 10.24 14.79
C THR A 153 -3.19 9.85 13.57
N ILE A 154 -3.07 10.78 12.62
CA ILE A 154 -2.21 10.66 11.43
C ILE A 154 -1.24 11.83 11.42
N ASP A 155 0.06 11.53 11.35
CA ASP A 155 1.08 12.55 11.11
C ASP A 155 1.21 12.81 9.59
N PHE A 156 0.30 13.65 9.09
CA PHE A 156 0.26 14.03 7.68
C PHE A 156 1.54 14.74 7.23
N LYS A 157 2.11 15.63 8.07
CA LYS A 157 3.35 16.35 7.72
C LYS A 157 4.54 15.41 7.52
N LYS A 158 4.69 14.42 8.41
CA LYS A 158 5.72 13.39 8.25
C LYS A 158 5.48 12.58 6.99
N THR A 159 4.25 12.16 6.77
CA THR A 159 3.87 11.35 5.59
C THR A 159 4.10 12.12 4.28
N GLU A 160 3.72 13.39 4.21
CA GLU A 160 4.01 14.27 3.07
C GLU A 160 5.50 14.36 2.79
N LYS A 161 6.33 14.54 3.83
CA LYS A 161 7.79 14.60 3.68
C LYS A 161 8.35 13.28 3.14
N GLU A 162 7.89 12.14 3.66
CA GLU A 162 8.27 10.81 3.15
C GLU A 162 7.94 10.67 1.66
N ILE A 163 6.72 11.04 1.26
CA ILE A 163 6.26 10.94 -0.13
C ILE A 163 7.04 11.90 -1.04
N ILE A 164 7.29 13.14 -0.62
CA ILE A 164 8.06 14.11 -1.42
C ILE A 164 9.49 13.61 -1.62
N THR A 165 10.15 13.12 -0.57
CA THR A 165 11.50 12.53 -0.69
C THR A 165 11.49 11.32 -1.60
N GLN A 166 10.51 10.43 -1.48
CA GLN A 166 10.44 9.24 -2.31
C GLN A 166 10.12 9.57 -3.78
N ASN A 167 9.27 10.57 -4.06
CA ASN A 167 9.02 11.06 -5.43
C ASN A 167 10.27 11.61 -6.13
N GLN A 168 11.24 12.16 -5.38
CA GLN A 168 12.52 12.59 -5.96
C GLN A 168 13.38 11.41 -6.41
N ILE A 169 13.22 10.25 -5.76
CA ILE A 169 13.88 8.99 -6.12
C ILE A 169 13.12 8.33 -7.27
N ASP A 170 11.79 8.23 -7.17
CA ASP A 170 10.88 7.68 -8.17
C ASP A 170 10.48 8.72 -9.24
N ASN A 171 11.44 9.52 -9.69
CA ASN A 171 11.23 10.68 -10.57
C ASN A 171 10.85 10.34 -12.03
N TYR A 172 10.59 9.06 -12.31
CA TYR A 172 10.16 8.55 -13.60
C TYR A 172 8.63 8.61 -13.77
N LEU A 173 7.87 8.77 -12.68
CA LEU A 173 6.41 8.81 -12.75
C LEU A 173 5.91 10.00 -13.61
N PRO A 174 4.95 9.78 -14.53
CA PRO A 174 4.42 10.83 -15.37
C PRO A 174 3.73 11.92 -14.57
N ASN A 175 3.79 13.15 -15.09
CA ASN A 175 2.99 14.25 -14.59
C ASN A 175 1.53 14.08 -15.01
N LYS A 176 0.62 14.44 -14.10
CA LYS A 176 -0.81 14.46 -14.40
C LYS A 176 -1.05 15.46 -15.54
N SER A 177 -1.68 15.01 -16.62
CA SER A 177 -2.06 15.86 -17.74
C SER A 177 -3.53 15.61 -18.04
N LEU A 178 -4.32 16.69 -18.00
CA LEU A 178 -5.72 16.61 -18.39
C LEU A 178 -5.80 16.41 -19.91
N PRO A 179 -6.77 15.62 -20.41
CA PRO A 179 -7.04 15.60 -21.83
C PRO A 179 -7.36 17.03 -22.32
N PRO A 180 -7.00 17.38 -23.57
CA PRO A 180 -7.37 18.67 -24.11
C PRO A 180 -8.89 18.86 -24.02
N PRO A 181 -9.37 20.09 -23.75
CA PRO A 181 -10.80 20.35 -23.68
C PRO A 181 -11.46 19.91 -25.00
N PRO A 182 -12.69 19.36 -24.97
CA PRO A 182 -13.38 18.96 -26.19
C PRO A 182 -13.43 20.14 -27.15
N MET A 183 -13.01 19.91 -28.41
CA MET A 183 -13.10 20.92 -29.46
C MET A 183 -14.56 21.36 -29.57
N ARG A 184 -14.82 22.66 -29.45
CA ARG A 184 -16.14 23.25 -29.64
C ARG A 184 -16.50 23.32 -31.11
#